data_AF-A0A7W8JDZ1-F1
#
_entry.id   AF-A0A7W8JDZ1-F1
#
_cell.length_a   1.000
_cell.length_b   1.000
_cell.length_c   1.000
_cell.angle_alpha   90.00
_cell.angle_beta   90.00
_cell.angle_gamma   90.00
#
_symmetry.space_group_name_H-M   'P 1'
#
loop_
_entity.id
_entity.type
_entity.pdbx_description
1 polymer ?
#
loop_
_entity_poly.entity_id
_entity_poly.type
_entity_poly.pdbx_seq_one_letter_code
_entity_poly.pdbx_strand_id
1 'polypeptide(L)'
;MPDLIFSDLIQSPAAKEKLRSNPILKEQADAIKQKTAGRLIEIVNAEDGAVRAQVVVEVPLTYEGVDGFSRLGDLLYLSTGDNRTIVYSLKTGVQLRQLYGSVVAADTASQTVCTHNRRNETTVFDQTGAELLHLTLDSPLRFAELRNHGTQLLVLTADQRVSSYTIPNGTHVTTASNVQ
;
A
#
# COMPACT_ATOMS: atom_id res chain seq x y z
N MET A 1 -7.70 -2.14 14.61
CA MET A 1 -7.10 -3.46 14.92
C MET A 1 -6.46 -4.01 13.66
N PRO A 2 -5.33 -4.74 13.75
CA PRO A 2 -4.60 -5.16 12.56
C PRO A 2 -5.35 -6.27 11.82
N ASP A 3 -5.49 -6.11 10.51
CA ASP A 3 -5.86 -7.19 9.61
C ASP A 3 -4.60 -7.96 9.18
N LEU A 4 -4.73 -9.26 8.94
CA LEU A 4 -3.73 -10.05 8.22
C LEU A 4 -4.07 -10.06 6.73
N ILE A 5 -3.05 -9.90 5.88
CA ILE A 5 -3.20 -9.93 4.43
C ILE A 5 -2.44 -11.14 3.90
N PHE A 6 -3.18 -12.06 3.26
CA PHE A 6 -2.61 -13.21 2.58
C PHE A 6 -2.63 -12.98 1.07
N SER A 7 -1.57 -13.42 0.39
CA SER A 7 -1.50 -13.41 -1.07
C SER A 7 -1.09 -14.77 -1.59
N ASP A 8 -1.90 -15.31 -2.48
CA ASP A 8 -1.62 -16.52 -3.22
C ASP A 8 -1.64 -16.23 -4.73
N LEU A 9 -0.79 -16.92 -5.49
CA LEU A 9 -0.96 -16.95 -6.94
C LEU A 9 -2.27 -17.67 -7.27
N ILE A 10 -3.06 -17.17 -8.22
CA ILE A 10 -4.34 -17.79 -8.58
C ILE A 10 -4.20 -19.24 -9.11
N GLN A 11 -2.98 -19.63 -9.49
CA GLN A 11 -2.66 -20.99 -9.93
C GLN A 11 -2.34 -21.95 -8.78
N SER A 12 -2.16 -21.44 -7.55
CA SER A 12 -1.87 -22.26 -6.38
C SER A 12 -3.06 -23.18 -6.05
N PRO A 13 -2.83 -24.34 -5.42
CA PRO A 13 -3.91 -25.22 -4.97
C PRO A 13 -4.91 -24.53 -4.04
N ALA A 14 -4.42 -23.70 -3.12
CA ALA A 14 -5.24 -22.96 -2.16
C ALA A 14 -6.17 -21.95 -2.88
N ALA A 15 -5.61 -21.14 -3.79
CA ALA A 15 -6.41 -20.17 -4.54
C ALA A 15 -7.44 -20.86 -5.43
N LYS A 16 -7.07 -21.95 -6.13
CA LYS A 16 -8.00 -22.70 -6.99
C LYS A 16 -9.23 -23.19 -6.24
N GLU A 17 -9.09 -23.61 -4.99
CA GLU A 17 -10.21 -24.08 -4.18
C GLU A 17 -11.18 -22.94 -3.81
N LYS A 18 -10.64 -21.78 -3.45
CA LYS A 18 -11.43 -20.56 -3.20
C LYS A 18 -12.15 -20.09 -4.45
N LEU A 19 -11.48 -20.11 -5.60
CA LEU A 19 -12.07 -19.71 -6.88
C LEU A 19 -13.21 -20.64 -7.32
N ARG A 20 -13.14 -21.95 -7.01
CA ARG A 20 -14.24 -22.88 -7.31
C ARG A 20 -15.49 -22.60 -6.47
N SER A 21 -15.30 -22.24 -5.21
CA SER A 21 -16.39 -22.02 -4.26
C SER A 21 -16.97 -20.60 -4.31
N ASN A 22 -16.31 -19.65 -5.00
CA ASN A 22 -16.75 -18.26 -5.09
C ASN A 22 -16.83 -17.78 -6.56
N PRO A 23 -18.05 -17.66 -7.12
CA PRO A 23 -18.26 -17.20 -8.50
C PRO A 23 -17.71 -15.81 -8.81
N ILE A 24 -17.73 -14.89 -7.83
CA ILE A 24 -17.24 -13.52 -8.02
C ILE A 24 -15.72 -13.53 -8.19
N LEU A 25 -15.01 -14.25 -7.32
CA LEU A 25 -13.54 -14.37 -7.43
C LEU A 25 -13.16 -15.11 -8.71
N LYS A 26 -13.96 -16.10 -9.12
CA LYS A 26 -13.77 -16.80 -10.38
C LYS A 26 -13.87 -15.85 -11.57
N GLU A 27 -14.89 -15.01 -11.62
CA GLU A 27 -15.07 -14.02 -12.69
C GLU A 27 -13.87 -13.05 -12.75
N GLN A 28 -13.45 -12.53 -11.60
CA GLN A 28 -12.26 -11.68 -11.51
C GLN A 28 -11.00 -12.40 -12.00
N ALA A 29 -10.80 -13.66 -11.59
CA ALA A 29 -9.67 -14.48 -12.04
C ALA A 29 -9.71 -14.78 -13.53
N ASP A 30 -10.90 -14.98 -14.11
CA ASP A 30 -11.10 -15.24 -15.53
C ASP A 30 -10.76 -13.99 -16.36
N ALA A 31 -10.99 -12.78 -15.83
CA ALA A 31 -10.62 -11.51 -16.46
C ALA A 31 -9.10 -11.21 -16.50
N ILE A 32 -8.29 -11.87 -15.67
CA ILE A 32 -6.83 -11.72 -15.66
C ILE A 32 -6.25 -12.24 -16.99
N LYS A 33 -5.49 -11.39 -17.70
CA LYS A 33 -4.92 -11.71 -19.01
C LYS A 33 -3.82 -12.77 -18.90
N GLN A 34 -2.89 -12.57 -17.97
CA GLN A 34 -1.80 -13.51 -17.71
C GLN A 34 -2.04 -14.22 -16.39
N LYS A 35 -2.40 -15.51 -16.41
CA LYS A 35 -2.77 -16.23 -15.18
C LYS A 35 -1.63 -16.32 -14.16
N THR A 36 -0.37 -16.21 -14.61
CA THR A 36 0.82 -16.15 -13.74
C THR A 36 0.99 -14.80 -13.04
N ALA A 37 0.34 -13.74 -13.52
CA ALA A 37 0.30 -12.40 -12.94
C ALA A 37 -0.83 -12.24 -11.91
N GLY A 38 -1.79 -13.16 -11.89
CA GLY A 38 -2.97 -13.09 -11.02
C GLY A 38 -2.66 -13.50 -9.59
N ARG A 39 -3.17 -12.73 -8.63
CA ARG A 39 -3.11 -13.05 -7.20
C ARG A 39 -4.48 -12.98 -6.55
N LEU A 40 -4.80 -13.98 -5.74
CA LEU A 40 -5.87 -13.91 -4.77
C LEU A 40 -5.33 -13.21 -3.51
N ILE A 41 -6.04 -12.18 -3.08
CA ILE A 41 -5.76 -11.45 -1.84
C ILE A 41 -6.89 -11.72 -0.86
N GLU A 42 -6.54 -12.16 0.34
CA GLU A 42 -7.49 -12.38 1.44
C GLU A 42 -7.15 -11.45 2.60
N ILE A 43 -8.12 -10.66 3.04
CA ILE A 43 -8.02 -9.85 4.26
C ILE A 43 -8.72 -10.61 5.36
N VAL A 44 -7.98 -10.94 6.42
CA VAL A 44 -8.42 -11.79 7.51
C VAL A 44 -8.33 -11.01 8.82
N ASN A 45 -9.37 -11.09 9.63
CA ASN A 45 -9.33 -10.58 10.99
C ASN A 45 -8.33 -11.38 11.82
N ALA A 46 -7.35 -10.71 12.40
CA ALA A 46 -6.30 -11.37 13.19
C ALA A 46 -6.81 -12.05 14.47
N GLU A 47 -7.96 -11.61 15.00
CA GLU A 47 -8.49 -12.11 16.28
C GLU A 47 -9.21 -13.45 16.15
N ASP A 48 -10.13 -13.56 15.18
CA ASP A 48 -11.02 -14.71 15.01
C ASP A 48 -10.72 -15.53 13.74
N GLY A 49 -9.80 -15.06 12.88
CA GLY A 49 -9.48 -15.70 11.60
C GLY A 49 -10.58 -15.54 10.54
N ALA A 50 -11.59 -14.71 10.77
CA ALA A 50 -12.67 -14.51 9.83
C ALA A 50 -12.20 -13.71 8.61
N VAL A 51 -12.55 -14.18 7.41
CA VAL A 51 -12.27 -13.48 6.16
C VAL A 51 -13.18 -12.26 6.05
N ARG A 52 -12.59 -11.06 5.99
CA ARG A 52 -13.28 -9.77 5.88
C ARG A 52 -13.47 -9.31 4.43
N ALA A 53 -12.51 -9.61 3.57
CA ALA A 53 -12.57 -9.29 2.15
C ALA A 53 -11.70 -10.28 1.36
N GLN A 54 -12.10 -10.52 0.12
CA GLN A 54 -11.30 -11.29 -0.84
C GLN A 54 -11.39 -10.61 -2.19
N VAL A 55 -10.29 -10.59 -2.92
CA VAL A 55 -10.25 -10.00 -4.26
C VAL A 55 -9.17 -10.66 -5.10
N VAL A 56 -9.40 -10.76 -6.41
CA VAL A 56 -8.36 -11.14 -7.36
C VAL A 56 -7.82 -9.89 -8.06
N VAL A 57 -6.50 -9.74 -8.08
CA VAL A 57 -5.80 -8.63 -8.73
C VAL A 57 -4.75 -9.14 -9.73
N GLU A 58 -4.50 -8.37 -10.78
CA GLU A 58 -3.41 -8.62 -11.74
C GLU A 58 -2.19 -7.79 -11.35
N VAL A 59 -1.08 -8.43 -10.99
CA VAL A 59 0.19 -7.76 -10.74
C VAL A 59 1.06 -7.91 -11.99
N PRO A 60 1.33 -6.82 -12.74
CA PRO A 60 2.09 -6.92 -13.98
C PRO A 60 3.45 -7.60 -13.79
N LEU A 61 3.76 -8.60 -14.61
CA LEU A 61 5.04 -9.34 -14.56
C LEU A 61 6.26 -8.48 -14.92
N THR A 62 6.04 -7.29 -15.46
CA THR A 62 7.08 -6.30 -15.70
C THR A 62 7.65 -5.70 -14.42
N TYR A 63 6.95 -5.87 -13.30
CA TYR A 63 7.39 -5.39 -11.99
C TYR A 63 8.13 -6.48 -11.22
N GLU A 64 9.09 -6.06 -10.41
CA GLU A 64 9.93 -6.97 -9.64
C GLU A 64 9.19 -7.47 -8.40
N GLY A 65 8.42 -8.55 -8.56
CA GLY A 65 7.78 -9.23 -7.43
C GLY A 65 6.80 -8.37 -6.62
N VAL A 66 6.54 -8.81 -5.39
CA VAL A 66 5.66 -8.13 -4.43
C VAL A 66 6.38 -8.07 -3.09
N ASP A 67 6.59 -6.86 -2.59
CA ASP A 67 7.34 -6.59 -1.37
C ASP A 67 6.43 -6.43 -0.15
N GLY A 68 5.19 -6.00 -0.36
CA GLY A 68 4.28 -5.78 0.74
C GLY A 68 2.88 -5.36 0.31
N PHE A 69 1.97 -5.46 1.27
CA PHE A 69 0.59 -5.01 1.13
C PHE A 69 0.24 -4.07 2.28
N SER A 70 -0.63 -3.11 2.02
CA SER A 70 -1.26 -2.27 3.03
C SER A 70 -2.71 -2.03 2.65
N ARG A 71 -3.59 -1.96 3.66
CA ARG A 71 -5.03 -1.73 3.47
C ARG A 71 -5.45 -0.42 4.11
N LEU A 72 -6.16 0.41 3.35
CA LEU A 72 -6.84 1.61 3.84
C LEU A 72 -8.28 1.60 3.34
N GLY A 73 -9.24 1.26 4.21
CA GLY A 73 -10.65 1.17 3.83
C GLY A 73 -10.88 0.10 2.74
N ASP A 74 -11.32 0.55 1.57
CA ASP A 74 -11.50 -0.29 0.36
C ASP A 74 -10.25 -0.33 -0.54
N LEU A 75 -9.19 0.41 -0.19
CA LEU A 75 -7.98 0.49 -1.00
C LEU A 75 -6.97 -0.56 -0.54
N LEU A 76 -6.45 -1.33 -1.50
CA LEU A 76 -5.30 -2.21 -1.34
C LEU A 76 -4.09 -1.58 -2.02
N TYR A 77 -3.07 -1.27 -1.24
CA TYR A 77 -1.78 -0.80 -1.71
C TYR A 77 -0.84 -2.01 -1.81
N LEU A 78 -0.27 -2.23 -2.97
CA LEU A 78 0.68 -3.31 -3.25
C LEU A 78 2.00 -2.69 -3.67
N SER A 79 3.04 -2.86 -2.86
CA SER A 79 4.38 -2.38 -3.19
C SER A 79 5.16 -3.46 -3.95
N THR A 80 5.83 -3.05 -5.01
CA THR A 80 6.65 -3.89 -5.89
C THR A 80 8.13 -3.54 -5.72
N GLY A 81 9.02 -4.50 -5.99
CA GLY A 81 10.48 -4.36 -5.82
C GLY A 81 11.12 -3.36 -6.77
N ASP A 82 10.44 -2.97 -7.84
CA ASP A 82 10.85 -1.90 -8.74
C ASP A 82 10.36 -0.51 -8.28
N ASN A 83 10.08 -0.38 -6.98
CA ASN A 83 9.84 0.89 -6.29
C ASN A 83 8.56 1.61 -6.75
N ARG A 84 7.49 0.83 -6.92
CA ARG A 84 6.15 1.31 -7.23
C ARG A 84 5.16 0.77 -6.21
N THR A 85 4.08 1.51 -6.02
CA THR A 85 2.92 1.03 -5.29
C THR A 85 1.69 1.09 -6.18
N ILE A 86 1.08 -0.06 -6.43
CA ILE A 86 -0.15 -0.17 -7.20
C ILE A 86 -1.33 -0.15 -6.24
N VAL A 87 -2.34 0.66 -6.54
CA VAL A 87 -3.52 0.80 -5.69
C VAL A 87 -4.71 0.14 -6.39
N TYR A 88 -5.32 -0.83 -5.72
CA TYR A 88 -6.52 -1.54 -6.18
C TYR A 88 -7.72 -1.23 -5.30
N SER A 89 -8.91 -1.37 -5.88
CA SER A 89 -10.16 -1.50 -5.13
C SER A 89 -10.30 -2.93 -4.61
N LEU A 90 -10.47 -3.12 -3.31
CA LEU A 90 -10.77 -4.42 -2.70
C LEU A 90 -12.15 -4.92 -3.08
N LYS A 91 -13.10 -4.01 -3.33
CA LYS A 91 -14.45 -4.37 -3.76
C LYS A 91 -14.48 -4.95 -5.18
N THR A 92 -13.67 -4.44 -6.10
CA THR A 92 -13.78 -4.77 -7.53
C THR A 92 -12.56 -5.46 -8.12
N GLY A 93 -11.38 -5.37 -7.48
CA GLY A 93 -10.11 -5.86 -8.01
C GLY A 93 -9.49 -4.96 -9.09
N VAL A 94 -10.14 -3.85 -9.42
CA VAL A 94 -9.67 -2.93 -10.45
C VAL A 94 -8.50 -2.09 -9.92
N GLN A 95 -7.44 -1.98 -10.73
CA GLN A 95 -6.36 -1.03 -10.49
C GLN A 95 -6.89 0.40 -10.65
N LEU A 96 -6.77 1.21 -9.60
CA LEU A 96 -7.24 2.59 -9.57
C LEU A 96 -6.15 3.58 -9.98
N ARG A 97 -4.92 3.36 -9.50
CA ARG A 97 -3.77 4.27 -9.70
C ARG A 97 -2.46 3.59 -9.36
N GLN A 98 -1.36 4.29 -9.66
CA GLN A 98 -0.01 3.91 -9.25
C GLN A 98 0.67 5.10 -8.58
N LEU A 99 1.46 4.81 -7.55
CA LEU A 99 2.27 5.77 -6.81
C LEU A 99 3.75 5.37 -6.95
N TYR A 100 4.64 6.36 -6.89
CA TYR A 100 6.07 6.10 -6.77
C TYR A 100 6.41 5.73 -5.32
N GLY A 101 7.34 4.78 -5.19
CA GLY A 101 7.82 4.30 -3.89
C GLY A 101 7.06 3.09 -3.35
N SER A 102 7.61 2.54 -2.27
CA SER A 102 7.02 1.47 -1.47
C SER A 102 6.40 2.04 -0.19
N VAL A 103 5.28 1.47 0.27
CA VAL A 103 4.59 1.93 1.47
C VAL A 103 5.46 1.66 2.70
N VAL A 104 5.70 2.71 3.50
CA VAL A 104 6.47 2.64 4.75
C VAL A 104 5.65 2.98 5.99
N ALA A 105 4.54 3.70 5.82
CA ALA A 105 3.56 3.93 6.87
C ALA A 105 2.16 4.10 6.26
N ALA A 106 1.12 3.74 7.01
CA ALA A 106 -0.26 3.92 6.61
C ALA A 106 -1.12 4.23 7.85
N ASP A 107 -2.07 5.16 7.72
CA ASP A 107 -3.03 5.48 8.79
C ASP A 107 -4.46 5.28 8.27
N THR A 108 -5.17 4.35 8.89
CA THR A 108 -6.53 3.98 8.48
C THR A 108 -7.57 5.03 8.88
N ALA A 109 -7.33 5.84 9.92
CA ALA A 109 -8.30 6.84 10.35
C ALA A 109 -8.35 8.03 9.39
N SER A 110 -7.18 8.51 8.94
CA SER A 110 -7.06 9.60 7.97
C SER A 110 -7.06 9.14 6.52
N GLN A 111 -6.98 7.83 6.27
CA GLN A 111 -6.86 7.25 4.93
C GLN A 111 -5.65 7.81 4.17
N THR A 112 -4.52 7.98 4.86
CA THR A 112 -3.27 8.47 4.28
C THR A 112 -2.19 7.40 4.28
N VAL A 113 -1.35 7.43 3.25
CA VAL A 113 -0.21 6.52 3.12
C VAL A 113 1.07 7.32 2.94
N CYS A 114 2.16 6.85 3.51
CA CYS A 114 3.49 7.37 3.30
C CYS A 114 4.28 6.35 2.47
N THR A 115 4.84 6.79 1.34
CA THR A 115 5.75 5.98 0.53
C THR A 115 7.19 6.47 0.66
N HIS A 116 8.11 5.55 0.46
CA HIS A 116 9.54 5.80 0.33
C HIS A 116 9.96 5.44 -1.08
N ASN A 117 10.56 6.39 -1.77
CA ASN A 117 10.93 6.25 -3.18
C ASN A 117 12.44 6.05 -3.31
N ARG A 118 13.22 7.13 -3.29
CA ARG A 118 14.69 7.05 -3.21
C ARG A 118 15.11 6.94 -1.76
N ARG A 119 16.35 6.50 -1.52
CA ARG A 119 16.93 6.31 -0.16
C ARG A 119 16.56 7.41 0.84
N ASN A 120 16.48 8.65 0.41
CA ASN A 120 16.23 9.82 1.25
C ASN A 120 14.97 10.62 0.84
N GLU A 121 14.03 10.03 0.13
CA GLU A 121 12.84 10.72 -0.39
C GLU A 121 11.57 10.01 0.06
N THR A 122 10.67 10.75 0.70
CA THR A 122 9.40 10.21 1.18
C THR A 122 8.25 11.15 0.88
N THR A 123 7.10 10.57 0.57
CA THR A 123 5.91 11.32 0.15
C THR A 123 4.67 10.77 0.86
N VAL A 124 3.84 11.65 1.41
CA VAL A 124 2.55 11.32 1.99
C VAL A 124 1.45 11.62 0.98
N PHE A 125 0.58 10.65 0.74
CA PHE A 125 -0.56 10.75 -0.15
C PHE A 125 -1.88 10.57 0.61
N ASP A 126 -2.93 11.23 0.13
CA ASP A 126 -4.30 10.91 0.52
C ASP A 126 -4.85 9.69 -0.24
N GLN A 127 -6.07 9.29 0.11
CA GLN A 127 -6.78 8.18 -0.55
C GLN A 127 -7.07 8.41 -2.04
N THR A 128 -7.01 9.63 -2.55
CA THR A 128 -7.19 9.93 -3.98
C THR A 128 -5.88 9.79 -4.76
N GLY A 129 -4.75 9.72 -4.05
CA GLY A 129 -3.41 9.76 -4.60
C GLY A 129 -2.85 11.18 -4.72
N ALA A 130 -3.51 12.18 -4.12
CA ALA A 130 -2.98 13.52 -4.07
C ALA A 130 -1.85 13.59 -3.04
N GLU A 131 -0.75 14.23 -3.43
CA GLU A 131 0.38 14.48 -2.55
C GLU A 131 0.01 15.53 -1.50
N LEU A 132 0.20 15.18 -0.23
CA LEU A 132 -0.01 16.05 0.93
C LEU A 132 1.31 16.63 1.44
N LEU A 133 2.38 15.85 1.37
CA LEU A 133 3.71 16.24 1.85
C LEU A 133 4.78 15.49 1.05
N HIS A 134 5.83 16.19 0.67
CA HIS A 134 7.02 15.59 0.07
C HIS A 134 8.27 16.10 0.77
N LEU A 135 9.14 15.15 1.15
CA LEU A 135 10.36 15.42 1.89
C LEU A 135 11.57 14.83 1.18
N THR A 136 12.60 15.64 1.03
CA THR A 136 13.97 15.18 0.79
C THR A 136 14.72 15.27 2.12
N LEU A 137 15.20 14.13 2.61
CA LEU A 137 15.91 13.99 3.87
C LEU A 137 17.42 14.08 3.62
N ASP A 138 18.16 14.53 4.63
CA ASP A 138 19.64 14.63 4.56
C ASP A 138 20.33 13.26 4.71
N SER A 139 19.57 12.23 5.10
CA SER A 139 20.05 10.89 5.39
C SER A 139 18.98 9.86 5.04
N PRO A 140 19.35 8.61 4.67
CA PRO A 140 18.37 7.63 4.22
C PRO A 140 17.28 7.32 5.24
N LEU A 141 16.02 7.21 4.79
CA LEU A 141 14.89 6.82 5.61
C LEU A 141 15.03 5.37 6.08
N ARG A 142 14.84 5.14 7.38
CA ARG A 142 14.85 3.80 7.99
C ARG A 142 13.50 3.39 8.53
N PHE A 143 12.72 4.34 9.01
CA PHE A 143 11.40 4.11 9.55
C PHE A 143 10.55 5.38 9.42
N ALA A 144 9.25 5.20 9.24
CA ALA A 144 8.27 6.27 9.22
C ALA A 144 7.02 5.83 9.97
N GLU A 145 6.34 6.77 10.62
CA GLU A 145 5.06 6.54 11.30
C GLU A 145 4.15 7.75 11.11
N LEU A 146 2.90 7.50 10.72
CA LEU A 146 1.85 8.50 10.70
C LEU A 146 1.20 8.57 12.09
N ARG A 147 1.12 9.77 12.66
CA ARG A 147 0.61 10.03 14.01
C ARG A 147 -0.46 11.10 13.99
N ASN A 148 -1.20 11.18 15.10
CA ASN A 148 -2.26 12.17 15.34
C ASN A 148 -3.30 12.18 14.22
N HIS A 149 -3.82 11.00 13.85
CA HIS A 149 -4.79 10.86 12.76
C HIS A 149 -4.25 11.41 11.44
N GLY A 150 -3.01 11.03 11.09
CA GLY A 150 -2.38 11.38 9.82
C GLY A 150 -1.97 12.84 9.64
N THR A 151 -2.01 13.68 10.69
CA THR A 151 -1.58 15.09 10.58
C THR A 151 -0.09 15.29 10.89
N GLN A 152 0.61 14.25 11.34
CA GLN A 152 2.02 14.30 11.68
C GLN A 152 2.75 13.07 11.11
N LEU A 153 3.89 13.30 10.46
CA LEU A 153 4.82 12.26 10.07
C LEU A 153 6.01 12.26 11.02
N LEU A 154 6.31 11.13 11.63
CA LEU A 154 7.56 10.88 12.34
C LEU A 154 8.48 10.08 11.42
N VAL A 155 9.73 10.48 11.32
CA VAL A 155 10.75 9.77 10.51
C VAL A 155 11.99 9.48 11.35
N LEU A 156 12.60 8.33 11.09
CA LEU A 156 13.92 7.95 11.58
C LEU A 156 14.85 7.76 10.38
N THR A 157 15.98 8.45 10.39
CA THR A 157 17.00 8.38 9.35
C THR A 157 18.21 7.53 9.76
N ALA A 158 19.06 7.16 8.79
CA ALA A 158 20.19 6.24 9.00
C ALA A 158 21.30 6.79 9.91
N ASP A 159 21.36 8.11 10.08
CA ASP A 159 22.21 8.83 11.04
C ASP A 159 21.56 8.90 12.43
N GLN A 160 20.51 8.10 12.66
CA GLN A 160 19.82 7.90 13.93
C GLN A 160 19.12 9.16 14.46
N ARG A 161 18.72 10.06 13.56
CA ARG A 161 17.91 11.23 13.91
C ARG A 161 16.43 10.93 13.75
N VAL A 162 15.65 11.33 14.76
CA VAL A 162 14.20 11.32 14.72
C VAL A 162 13.71 12.74 14.51
N SER A 163 12.96 12.96 13.44
CA SER A 163 12.35 14.24 13.11
C SER A 163 10.85 14.09 12.96
N SER A 164 10.11 15.17 13.17
CA SER A 164 8.68 15.18 12.96
C SER A 164 8.24 16.34 12.09
N TYR A 165 7.36 16.05 11.14
CA TYR A 165 6.87 16.97 10.13
C TYR A 165 5.35 17.06 10.24
N THR A 166 4.82 18.28 10.17
CA THR A 166 3.38 18.51 10.09
C THR A 166 2.92 18.25 8.66
N ILE A 167 1.85 17.49 8.50
CA ILE A 167 1.21 17.26 7.21
C ILE A 167 0.11 18.32 7.03
N PRO A 168 0.18 19.17 6.00
CA PRO A 168 -0.84 20.20 5.76
C PRO A 168 -2.24 19.61 5.58
N ASN A 169 -3.26 20.25 6.17
CA ASN A 169 -4.65 19.92 5.90
C ASN A 169 -5.08 20.57 4.56
N GLY A 170 -5.20 19.76 3.50
CA GLY A 170 -5.69 20.19 2.19
C GLY A 170 -4.60 20.35 1.12
N THR A 171 -5.03 20.26 -0.13
CA THR A 171 -4.22 20.25 -1.37
C THR A 171 -3.29 21.45 -1.46
N HIS A 172 -2.04 21.32 -1.00
CA HIS A 172 -0.86 21.98 -1.59
C HIS A 172 0.42 21.41 -0.97
N VAL A 173 1.31 20.95 -1.85
CA VAL A 173 2.68 20.54 -1.52
C VAL A 173 3.40 21.69 -0.84
N THR A 174 3.85 21.49 0.39
CA THR A 174 4.89 22.34 0.99
C THR A 174 6.19 21.55 0.94
N THR A 175 7.13 22.01 0.13
CA THR A 175 8.51 21.51 0.16
C THR A 175 9.14 21.99 1.46
N ALA A 176 9.15 21.16 2.50
CA ALA A 176 9.83 21.50 3.74
C ALA A 176 11.32 21.24 3.55
N SER A 177 12.10 22.30 3.36
CA SER A 177 13.55 22.28 3.59
C SER A 177 13.78 22.41 5.09
N ASN A 178 14.66 21.58 5.66
CA ASN A 178 15.03 21.67 7.07
C ASN A 178 15.52 23.10 7.38
N VAL A 179 14.79 23.83 8.23
CA VAL A 179 15.32 24.99 8.95
C VAL A 179 15.74 24.49 10.33
N GLN A 180 17.01 24.08 10.39
CA GLN A 180 18.00 24.15 11.49
C GLN A 180 18.92 22.93 11.51
#